data_AF-A0A225V0M9-F1
#
_entry.id   AF-A0A225V0M9-F1
#
_cell.length_a   1.000
_cell.length_b   1.000
_cell.length_c   1.000
_cell.angle_alpha   90.00
_cell.angle_beta   90.00
_cell.angle_gamma   90.00
#
_symmetry.space_group_name_H-M   'P 1'
#
loop_
_entity.id
_entity.type
_entity.pdbx_description
1 polymer ?
#
loop_
_entity_poly.entity_id
_entity_poly.type
_entity_poly.pdbx_seq_one_letter_code
_entity_poly.pdbx_strand_id
1 'polypeptide(L)'
;MTAQGPWPDKMKIRQFRSRMPATIRGWYAQLPKSTRHEWKLLTTKFRKLYCRTTGSYAERYFTMKMRSSETALQFFYRLNAAAVKAEIPF
;
A
#
# COMPACT_ATOMS: atom_id res chain seq x y z
N MET A 1 -22.87 -19.69 8.51
CA MET A 1 -21.42 -19.42 8.40
C MET A 1 -21.13 -18.15 9.19
N THR A 2 -20.58 -18.25 10.39
CA THR A 2 -20.28 -17.08 11.23
C THR A 2 -19.06 -16.36 10.64
N ALA A 3 -19.25 -15.11 10.24
CA ALA A 3 -18.14 -14.24 9.84
C ALA A 3 -17.18 -14.12 11.02
N GLN A 4 -15.94 -14.61 10.87
CA GLN A 4 -14.90 -14.39 11.87
C GLN A 4 -14.70 -12.89 12.03
N GLY A 5 -14.89 -12.40 13.26
CA GLY A 5 -14.59 -11.02 13.61
C GLY A 5 -13.12 -10.66 13.33
N PRO A 6 -12.76 -9.37 13.41
CA PRO A 6 -11.39 -8.91 13.13
C PRO A 6 -10.38 -9.67 13.99
N TRP A 7 -9.29 -10.17 13.37
CA TRP A 7 -8.26 -10.88 14.12
C TRP A 7 -7.67 -10.00 15.24
N PRO A 8 -7.34 -10.58 16.41
CA PRO A 8 -6.57 -9.87 17.44
C PRO A 8 -5.20 -9.43 16.91
N ASP A 9 -4.71 -8.27 17.35
CA ASP A 9 -3.44 -7.70 16.86
C ASP A 9 -2.24 -8.62 17.08
N LYS A 10 -2.21 -9.37 18.19
CA LYS A 10 -1.19 -10.40 18.43
C LYS A 10 -1.18 -11.47 17.32
N MET A 11 -2.35 -11.87 16.83
CA MET A 11 -2.45 -12.81 15.71
C MET A 11 -2.02 -12.16 14.39
N LYS A 12 -2.40 -10.91 14.14
CA LYS A 12 -1.96 -10.17 12.94
C LYS A 12 -0.43 -10.06 12.89
N ILE A 13 0.21 -9.71 14.00
CA ILE A 13 1.67 -9.61 14.11
C ILE A 13 2.34 -10.97 13.89
N ARG A 14 1.80 -12.04 14.48
CA ARG A 14 2.31 -13.40 14.28
C ARG A 14 2.24 -13.82 12.82
N GLN A 15 1.10 -13.57 12.18
CA GLN A 15 0.86 -13.90 10.77
C GLN A 15 1.71 -13.05 9.83
N PHE A 16 1.90 -11.78 10.15
CA PHE A 16 2.87 -10.92 9.46
C PHE A 16 4.26 -11.53 9.53
N ARG A 17 4.77 -11.87 10.70
CA ARG A 17 6.12 -12.44 10.84
C ARG A 17 6.28 -13.77 10.11
N SER A 18 5.28 -14.66 10.14
CA SER A 18 5.39 -15.99 9.51
C SER A 18 5.40 -15.95 7.99
N ARG A 19 4.70 -14.97 7.39
CA ARG A 19 4.57 -14.85 5.93
C ARG A 19 5.65 -14.00 5.26
N MET A 20 6.49 -13.32 6.04
CA MET A 20 7.45 -12.37 5.50
C MET A 20 8.80 -13.02 5.11
N PRO A 21 9.43 -12.57 4.00
CA PRO A 21 10.78 -12.99 3.63
C PRO A 21 11.81 -12.74 4.74
N ALA A 22 12.95 -13.43 4.67
CA ALA A 22 14.02 -13.34 5.66
C ALA A 22 14.50 -11.89 5.89
N THR A 23 14.62 -11.10 4.82
CA THR A 23 15.02 -9.69 4.86
C THR A 23 14.07 -8.84 5.72
N ILE A 24 12.77 -8.99 5.51
CA ILE A 24 11.74 -8.26 6.26
C ILE A 24 11.65 -8.76 7.71
N ARG A 25 11.86 -10.07 7.96
CA ARG A 25 11.98 -10.60 9.32
C ARG A 25 13.20 -10.03 10.06
N GLY A 26 14.33 -9.87 9.37
CA GLY A 26 15.54 -9.23 9.90
C GLY A 26 15.31 -7.76 10.25
N TRP A 27 14.67 -6.99 9.38
CA TRP A 27 14.23 -5.63 9.68
C TRP A 27 13.27 -5.58 10.87
N TYR A 28 12.27 -6.46 10.92
CA TYR A 28 11.33 -6.53 12.04
C TYR A 28 12.06 -6.73 13.37
N ALA A 29 13.09 -7.59 13.41
CA ALA A 29 13.86 -7.86 14.63
C ALA A 29 14.64 -6.64 15.15
N GLN A 30 14.99 -5.69 14.27
CA GLN A 30 15.68 -4.44 14.63
C GLN A 30 14.73 -3.38 15.22
N LEU A 31 13.41 -3.57 15.12
CA LEU A 31 12.45 -2.60 15.62
C LEU A 31 12.34 -2.64 17.16
N PRO A 32 12.11 -1.48 17.81
CA PRO A 32 11.81 -1.42 19.23
C PRO A 32 10.64 -2.33 19.62
N LYS A 33 10.66 -2.88 20.84
CA LYS A 33 9.62 -3.78 21.34
C LYS A 33 8.23 -3.15 21.27
N SER A 34 8.11 -1.86 21.59
CA SER A 34 6.86 -1.08 21.47
C SER A 34 6.31 -1.09 20.03
N THR A 35 7.17 -0.87 19.03
CA THR A 35 6.81 -0.94 17.61
C THR A 35 6.42 -2.36 17.18
N ARG A 36 7.12 -3.39 17.65
CA ARG A 36 6.86 -4.79 17.25
C ARG A 36 5.52 -5.32 17.74
N HIS A 37 5.06 -4.88 18.91
CA HIS A 37 3.84 -5.39 19.54
C HIS A 37 2.59 -4.54 19.28
N GLU A 38 2.74 -3.39 18.62
CA GLU A 38 1.62 -2.54 18.23
C GLU A 38 1.38 -2.64 16.72
N TRP A 39 0.25 -3.24 16.33
CA TRP A 39 -0.06 -3.52 14.93
C TRP A 39 -0.10 -2.24 14.06
N LYS A 40 -0.67 -1.16 14.59
CA LYS A 40 -0.79 0.13 13.88
C LYS A 40 0.58 0.74 13.57
N LEU A 41 1.50 0.72 14.54
CA LEU A 41 2.85 1.28 14.38
C LEU A 41 3.72 0.40 13.46
N LEU A 42 3.65 -0.92 13.63
CA LEU A 42 4.34 -1.88 12.77
C LEU A 42 3.93 -1.71 11.31
N THR A 43 2.62 -1.70 11.02
CA THR A 43 2.11 -1.61 9.65
C THR A 43 2.41 -0.27 9.00
N THR A 44 2.37 0.83 9.75
CA THR A 44 2.75 2.15 9.26
C THR A 44 4.22 2.17 8.80
N LYS A 45 5.14 1.68 9.63
CA LYS A 45 6.57 1.62 9.26
C LYS A 45 6.82 0.66 8.09
N PHE A 46 6.18 -0.50 8.10
CA PHE A 46 6.28 -1.46 7.00
C PHE A 46 5.84 -0.85 5.67
N ARG A 47 4.66 -0.22 5.65
CA ARG A 47 4.13 0.44 4.45
C ARG A 47 5.04 1.54 3.96
N LYS A 48 5.57 2.38 4.85
CA LYS A 48 6.49 3.46 4.48
C LYS A 48 7.79 2.95 3.85
N LEU A 49 8.34 1.85 4.35
CA LEU A 49 9.65 1.36 3.93
C LEU A 49 9.59 0.39 2.74
N TYR A 50 8.59 -0.49 2.70
CA TYR A 50 8.55 -1.61 1.75
C TYR A 50 7.40 -1.53 0.75
N CYS A 51 6.28 -0.88 1.10
CA CYS A 51 5.24 -0.65 0.13
C CYS A 51 5.59 0.64 -0.60
N ARG A 52 5.70 0.60 -1.93
CA ARG A 52 5.65 1.83 -2.70
C ARG A 52 4.33 2.50 -2.36
N THR A 53 4.38 3.68 -1.74
CA THR A 53 3.24 4.58 -1.74
C THR A 53 2.99 4.89 -3.19
N THR A 54 2.03 4.18 -3.80
CA THR A 54 1.39 4.67 -5.00
C THR A 54 0.92 6.07 -4.64
N GLY A 55 1.51 7.10 -5.24
CA GLY A 55 1.36 8.51 -4.88
C GLY A 55 -0.08 8.96 -4.64
N SER A 56 -0.28 10.18 -4.15
CA SER A 56 -1.63 10.74 -4.04
C SER A 56 -2.38 10.60 -5.37
N TYR A 57 -3.71 10.58 -5.37
CA TYR A 57 -4.45 10.49 -6.64
C TYR A 57 -4.05 11.61 -7.62
N ALA A 58 -3.82 12.83 -7.10
CA ALA A 58 -3.28 13.95 -7.85
C ALA A 58 -1.88 13.68 -8.41
N GLU A 59 -0.94 13.17 -7.59
CA GLU A 59 0.40 12.81 -8.05
C GLU A 59 0.35 11.76 -9.17
N ARG A 60 -0.54 10.76 -9.05
CA ARG A 60 -0.73 9.77 -10.12
C ARG A 60 -1.31 10.36 -11.39
N TYR A 61 -2.19 11.36 -11.29
CA TYR A 61 -2.74 12.07 -12.45
C TYR A 61 -1.63 12.84 -13.18
N PHE A 62 -0.90 13.70 -12.47
CA PHE A 62 0.15 14.53 -13.09
C PHE A 62 1.38 13.76 -13.56
N THR A 63 1.66 12.58 -12.99
CA THR A 63 2.77 11.70 -13.43
C THR A 63 2.32 10.62 -14.41
N MET A 64 1.04 10.59 -14.80
CA MET A 64 0.52 9.57 -15.70
C MET A 64 1.14 9.72 -17.09
N LYS A 65 1.81 8.66 -17.57
CA LYS A 65 2.38 8.60 -18.92
C LYS A 65 1.59 7.66 -19.82
N MET A 66 1.61 7.96 -21.11
CA MET A 66 1.09 7.06 -22.13
C MET A 66 1.97 5.79 -22.18
N ARG A 67 1.33 4.62 -22.20
CA ARG A 67 1.99 3.32 -22.35
C ARG A 67 2.28 3.09 -23.83
N SER A 68 3.38 2.42 -24.14
CA SER A 68 3.75 2.09 -25.53
C SER A 68 2.71 1.22 -26.25
N SER A 69 1.89 0.48 -25.51
CA SER A 69 0.88 -0.43 -26.04
C SER A 69 -0.52 0.19 -26.18
N GLU A 70 -0.74 1.44 -25.73
CA GLU A 70 -2.07 2.05 -25.73
C GLU A 70 -2.19 3.10 -26.85
N THR A 71 -3.40 3.24 -27.41
CA THR A 71 -3.71 4.34 -28.34
C THR A 71 -3.92 5.64 -27.57
N ALA A 72 -3.84 6.78 -28.26
CA ALA A 72 -4.10 8.10 -27.66
C ALA A 72 -5.50 8.18 -27.01
N LEU A 73 -6.52 7.56 -27.62
CA LEU A 73 -7.87 7.53 -27.07
C LEU A 73 -7.96 6.70 -25.79
N GLN A 74 -7.30 5.54 -25.75
CA GLN A 74 -7.23 4.71 -24.55
C GLN A 74 -6.51 5.43 -23.40
N PHE A 75 -5.42 6.14 -23.73
CA PHE A 75 -4.74 7.00 -22.76
C PHE A 75 -5.66 8.09 -22.22
N PHE A 76 -6.39 8.79 -23.09
CA PHE A 76 -7.30 9.86 -22.72
C PHE A 76 -8.41 9.37 -21.76
N TYR A 77 -9.05 8.23 -22.04
CA TYR A 77 -10.05 7.66 -21.13
C TYR A 77 -9.46 7.28 -19.76
N ARG A 78 -8.25 6.72 -19.74
CA ARG A 78 -7.54 6.39 -18.50
C ARG A 78 -7.16 7.64 -17.70
N LEU A 79 -6.75 8.71 -18.40
CA LEU A 79 -6.40 10.00 -17.82
C LEU A 79 -7.62 10.68 -17.17
N ASN A 80 -8.76 10.72 -17.87
CA ASN A 80 -10.00 11.28 -17.31
C ASN A 80 -10.49 10.48 -16.10
N ALA A 81 -10.43 9.15 -16.15
CA ALA A 81 -10.76 8.32 -14.99
C ALA A 81 -9.84 8.58 -13.79
N ALA A 82 -8.58 8.94 -14.03
CA ALA A 82 -7.64 9.34 -12.98
C ALA A 82 -7.95 10.74 -12.44
N ALA A 83 -8.34 11.68 -13.30
CA ALA A 83 -8.76 13.03 -12.90
C ALA A 83 -9.97 13.00 -11.96
N VAL A 84 -11.00 12.20 -12.27
CA VAL A 84 -12.17 12.00 -11.38
C VAL A 84 -11.75 11.47 -10.01
N LYS A 85 -10.86 10.48 -9.96
CA LYS A 85 -10.35 9.92 -8.69
C LYS A 85 -9.48 10.90 -7.91
N ALA A 86 -8.86 11.85 -8.62
CA ALA A 86 -8.01 12.87 -8.06
C ALA A 86 -8.76 14.17 -7.75
N GLU A 87 -10.07 14.22 -8.02
CA GLU A 87 -10.92 15.42 -7.86
C GLU A 87 -10.33 16.63 -8.61
N ILE A 88 -9.67 16.37 -9.75
CA ILE A 88 -9.14 17.40 -10.63
C ILE A 88 -10.30 17.88 -11.51
N PRO A 89 -10.56 19.19 -11.62
CA PRO A 89 -11.49 19.73 -12.60
C PRO A 89 -10.89 19.64 -14.01
N PHE A 90 -11.65 19.12 -14.97
CA PHE A 90 -11.28 19.01 -16.39
C PHE A 90 -12.52 19.09 -17.29
#